data_AF-A0A2U2CGF3-F1
#
_entry.id   AF-A0A2U2CGF3-F1
#
_cell.length_a   1.000
_cell.length_b   1.000
_cell.length_c   1.000
_cell.angle_alpha   90.00
_cell.angle_beta   90.00
_cell.angle_gamma   90.00
#
_symmetry.space_group_name_H-M   'P 1'
#
loop_
_entity.id
_entity.type
_entity.pdbx_description
1 polymer ?
#
loop_
_entity_poly.entity_id
_entity_poly.type
_entity_poly.pdbx_seq_one_letter_code
_entity_poly.pdbx_strand_id
1 'polypeptide(L)'
;MAIDALTETVVSRLLVEGESARSVAFGLAGRLAVESPDMPALSLALPFTLAAGALEEVLGAGEEARRAAHDAWRVAALIGADSLALRVQSRSDTIAALWDAWRHGDEVFRTDTR
;
A
#
# COMPACT_ATOMS: atom_id res chain seq x y z
N MET A 1 3.46 3.47 14.82
CA MET A 1 4.55 3.86 13.89
C MET A 1 4.19 5.22 13.29
N ALA A 2 5.15 6.12 13.07
CA ALA A 2 4.88 7.39 12.41
C ALA A 2 4.66 7.18 10.89
N ILE A 3 3.75 7.94 10.28
CA ILE A 3 3.44 7.85 8.83
C ILE A 3 4.70 8.08 7.98
N ASP A 4 5.58 8.97 8.41
CA ASP A 4 6.83 9.28 7.69
C ASP A 4 7.74 8.06 7.53
N ALA A 5 7.85 7.22 8.57
CA ALA A 5 8.63 5.99 8.53
C ALA A 5 8.01 4.94 7.59
N LEU A 6 6.68 4.92 7.48
CA LEU A 6 5.98 4.08 6.51
C LEU A 6 6.22 4.57 5.09
N THR A 7 6.14 5.88 4.85
CA THR A 7 6.43 6.49 3.54
C THR A 7 7.87 6.21 3.11
N GLU A 8 8.85 6.39 4.00
CA GLU A 8 10.26 6.07 3.73
C GLU A 8 10.45 4.59 3.37
N THR A 9 9.77 3.70 4.10
CA THR A 9 9.78 2.26 3.79
C THR A 9 9.23 2.00 2.38
N VAL A 10 8.13 2.64 1.99
CA VAL A 10 7.53 2.48 0.65
C VAL A 10 8.48 2.98 -0.43
N VAL A 11 9.04 4.20 -0.28
CA VAL A 11 9.99 4.77 -1.25
C VAL A 11 11.21 3.86 -1.41
N SER A 12 11.79 3.41 -0.31
CA SER A 12 12.97 2.55 -0.32
C SER A 12 12.69 1.22 -1.04
N ARG A 13 11.58 0.54 -0.73
CA ARG A 13 11.25 -0.73 -1.38
C ARG A 13 10.94 -0.60 -2.87
N LEU A 14 10.28 0.49 -3.26
CA LEU A 14 9.92 0.73 -4.67
C LEU A 14 11.12 1.10 -5.53
N LEU A 15 11.98 2.00 -5.06
CA LEU A 15 13.09 2.52 -5.87
C LEU A 15 14.40 1.76 -5.68
N VAL A 16 14.70 1.33 -4.46
CA VAL A 16 16.01 0.74 -4.13
C VAL A 16 15.95 -0.77 -4.27
N GLU A 17 14.89 -1.38 -3.74
CA GLU A 17 14.72 -2.84 -3.76
C GLU A 17 13.98 -3.32 -5.02
N GLY A 18 13.35 -2.41 -5.78
CA GLY A 18 12.64 -2.72 -7.02
C GLY A 18 11.38 -3.56 -6.81
N GLU A 19 10.82 -3.58 -5.60
CA GLU A 19 9.58 -4.28 -5.32
C GLU A 19 8.39 -3.60 -6.02
N SER A 20 7.36 -4.40 -6.34
CA SER A 20 6.07 -3.82 -6.78
C SER A 20 5.34 -3.15 -5.62
N ALA A 21 4.62 -2.06 -5.87
CA ALA A 21 3.85 -1.35 -4.83
C ALA A 21 2.84 -2.26 -4.14
N ARG A 22 2.33 -3.25 -4.88
CA ARG A 22 1.41 -4.26 -4.39
C ARG A 22 2.03 -5.21 -3.36
N SER A 23 3.23 -5.72 -3.65
CA SER A 23 3.99 -6.55 -2.69
C SER A 23 4.22 -5.80 -1.39
N VAL A 24 4.67 -4.54 -1.52
CA VAL A 24 4.90 -3.65 -0.38
C VAL A 24 3.60 -3.41 0.40
N ALA A 25 2.48 -3.14 -0.27
CA ALA A 25 1.19 -2.92 0.38
C ALA A 25 0.72 -4.16 1.15
N PHE A 26 0.82 -5.34 0.55
CA PHE A 26 0.44 -6.59 1.19
C PHE A 26 1.28 -6.86 2.45
N GLY A 27 2.61 -6.70 2.36
CA GLY A 27 3.50 -6.85 3.51
C GLY A 27 3.25 -5.83 4.61
N LEU A 28 3.00 -4.56 4.26
CA LEU A 28 2.66 -3.51 5.22
C LEU A 28 1.32 -3.76 5.89
N ALA A 29 0.29 -4.19 5.15
CA ALA A 29 -1.00 -4.55 5.72
C ALA A 29 -0.88 -5.69 6.72
N GLY A 30 -0.12 -6.75 6.39
CA GLY A 30 0.12 -7.86 7.30
C GLY A 30 0.82 -7.43 8.60
N ARG A 31 1.84 -6.57 8.50
CA ARG A 31 2.53 -6.02 9.68
C ARG A 31 1.61 -5.13 10.52
N LEU A 32 0.90 -4.19 9.89
CA LEU A 32 0.01 -3.25 10.59
C LEU A 32 -1.21 -3.94 11.21
N ALA A 33 -1.69 -5.04 10.62
CA ALA A 33 -2.75 -5.86 11.20
C ALA A 33 -2.33 -6.51 12.53
N VAL A 34 -1.02 -6.74 12.75
CA VAL A 34 -0.49 -7.23 14.03
C VAL A 34 -0.22 -6.06 14.99
N GLU A 35 0.39 -4.99 14.51
CA GLU A 35 0.84 -3.88 15.36
C GLU A 35 -0.28 -2.91 15.76
N SER A 36 -1.30 -2.74 14.93
CA SER A 36 -2.34 -1.72 15.06
C SER A 36 -3.63 -2.13 14.33
N PRO A 37 -4.27 -3.25 14.72
CA PRO A 37 -5.39 -3.88 13.99
C PRO A 37 -6.61 -2.96 13.76
N ASP A 38 -6.85 -2.02 14.66
CA ASP A 38 -8.00 -1.10 14.63
C ASP A 38 -7.73 0.17 13.80
N MET A 39 -6.52 0.32 13.24
CA MET A 39 -6.20 1.44 12.35
C MET A 39 -7.15 1.43 11.14
N PRO A 40 -7.65 2.59 10.67
CA PRO A 40 -8.44 2.64 9.45
C PRO A 40 -7.65 2.08 8.26
N ALA A 41 -8.26 1.18 7.48
CA ALA A 41 -7.70 0.56 6.29
C ALA A 41 -7.21 1.62 5.28
N LEU A 42 -7.96 2.71 5.12
CA LEU A 42 -7.59 3.81 4.24
C LEU A 42 -6.27 4.49 4.67
N SER A 43 -5.86 4.41 5.93
CA SER A 43 -4.58 4.93 6.39
C SER A 43 -3.38 4.24 5.71
N LEU A 44 -3.55 3.02 5.20
CA LEU A 44 -2.52 2.34 4.41
C LEU A 44 -2.27 3.02 3.06
N ALA A 45 -3.23 3.76 2.50
CA ALA A 45 -3.05 4.44 1.21
C ALA A 45 -2.09 5.64 1.31
N LEU A 46 -2.04 6.32 2.47
CA LEU A 46 -1.27 7.54 2.70
C LEU A 46 0.23 7.39 2.39
N PRO A 47 0.93 6.36 2.91
CA PRO A 47 2.32 6.11 2.56
C PRO A 47 2.57 5.97 1.05
N PHE A 48 1.63 5.39 0.30
CA PHE A 48 1.75 5.23 -1.15
C PHE A 48 1.49 6.53 -1.90
N THR A 49 0.53 7.36 -1.46
CA THR A 49 0.31 8.67 -2.08
C THR A 49 1.49 9.60 -1.85
N LEU A 50 2.06 9.59 -0.64
CA LEU A 50 3.23 10.41 -0.30
C LEU A 50 4.48 9.91 -1.03
N ALA A 51 4.68 8.59 -1.11
CA ALA A 51 5.75 8.01 -1.91
C ALA A 51 5.59 8.40 -3.39
N ALA A 52 4.42 8.25 -3.98
CA ALA A 52 4.17 8.60 -5.38
C ALA A 52 4.54 10.07 -5.68
N GLY A 53 4.08 11.01 -4.83
CA GLY A 53 4.44 12.42 -4.96
C GLY A 53 5.96 12.67 -4.82
N ALA A 54 6.60 12.06 -3.83
CA ALA A 54 8.05 12.18 -3.65
C ALA A 54 8.83 11.64 -4.87
N LEU A 55 8.37 10.55 -5.47
CA LEU A 55 8.96 9.95 -6.66
C LEU A 55 8.80 10.82 -7.91
N GLU A 56 7.65 11.50 -8.05
CA GLU A 56 7.40 12.46 -9.14
C GLU A 56 8.26 13.72 -9.00
N GLU A 57 8.55 14.15 -7.78
CA GLU A 57 9.38 15.32 -7.48
C GLU A 57 10.88 15.09 -7.69
N VAL A 58 11.35 13.83 -7.76
CA VAL A 58 12.79 13.55 -7.93
C VAL A 58 13.24 13.90 -9.36
N LEU A 59 13.80 15.10 -9.49
CA LEU A 59 14.45 15.59 -10.72
C LEU A 59 15.56 14.61 -11.16
N GLY A 60 15.39 14.02 -12.35
CA GLY A 60 16.41 13.16 -12.96
C GLY A 60 16.26 11.66 -12.71
N ALA A 61 15.21 11.21 -12.00
CA ALA A 61 15.02 9.80 -11.65
C ALA A 61 14.55 8.86 -12.81
N GLY A 62 14.45 9.41 -14.02
CA GLY A 62 14.25 8.65 -15.25
C GLY A 62 12.91 7.91 -15.35
N GLU A 63 12.82 6.98 -16.29
CA GLU A 63 11.62 6.18 -16.56
C GLU A 63 11.25 5.24 -15.39
N GLU A 64 12.23 4.84 -14.60
CA GLU A 64 12.04 3.92 -13.48
C GLU A 64 11.25 4.55 -12.34
N ALA A 65 11.64 5.75 -11.89
CA ALA A 65 10.90 6.44 -10.85
C ALA A 65 9.49 6.85 -11.30
N ARG A 66 9.31 7.20 -12.59
CA ARG A 66 7.97 7.47 -13.12
C ARG A 66 7.08 6.23 -13.07
N ARG A 67 7.62 5.06 -13.44
CA ARG A 67 6.89 3.78 -13.34
C ARG A 67 6.56 3.43 -11.88
N ALA A 68 7.52 3.62 -10.97
CA ALA A 68 7.31 3.39 -9.54
C ALA A 68 6.24 4.34 -8.95
N ALA A 69 6.26 5.63 -9.32
CA ALA A 69 5.25 6.59 -8.92
C ALA A 69 3.85 6.21 -9.42
N HIS A 70 3.73 5.84 -10.70
CA HIS A 70 2.46 5.37 -11.27
C HIS A 70 1.94 4.11 -10.57
N ASP A 71 2.82 3.15 -10.25
CA ASP A 71 2.41 1.95 -9.54
C ASP A 71 1.96 2.26 -8.10
N ALA A 72 2.65 3.16 -7.41
CA ALA A 72 2.28 3.64 -6.08
C ALA A 72 0.91 4.35 -6.10
N TRP A 73 0.65 5.26 -7.05
CA TRP A 73 -0.66 5.91 -7.22
C TRP A 73 -1.77 4.89 -7.45
N ARG A 74 -1.52 3.92 -8.32
CA ARG A 74 -2.48 2.86 -8.64
C ARG A 74 -2.81 2.03 -7.39
N VAL A 75 -1.81 1.66 -6.60
CA VAL A 75 -2.02 0.90 -5.36
C VAL A 75 -2.74 1.71 -4.30
N ALA A 76 -2.43 3.00 -4.14
CA ALA A 76 -3.18 3.87 -3.23
C ALA A 76 -4.68 3.93 -3.59
N ALA A 77 -5.00 4.03 -4.88
CA ALA A 77 -6.38 4.03 -5.36
C ALA A 77 -7.09 2.69 -5.11
N LEU A 78 -6.41 1.57 -5.32
CA LEU A 78 -6.93 0.23 -5.05
C LEU A 78 -7.21 0.02 -3.56
N ILE A 79 -6.30 0.44 -2.67
CA ILE A 79 -6.52 0.41 -1.22
C ILE A 79 -7.77 1.21 -0.84
N GLY A 80 -7.96 2.39 -1.45
CA GLY A 80 -9.15 3.20 -1.24
C GLY A 80 -10.44 2.50 -1.69
N ALA A 81 -10.40 1.81 -2.83
CA ALA A 81 -11.53 1.03 -3.33
C ALA A 81 -11.87 -0.14 -2.38
N ASP A 82 -10.88 -0.90 -1.93
CA ASP A 82 -11.08 -2.04 -1.03
C ASP A 82 -11.57 -1.59 0.35
N SER A 83 -11.01 -0.49 0.88
CA SER A 83 -11.48 0.11 2.13
C SER A 83 -12.96 0.54 2.03
N LEU A 84 -13.37 1.13 0.90
CA LEU A 84 -14.77 1.47 0.67
C LEU A 84 -15.64 0.21 0.55
N ALA A 85 -15.16 -0.81 -0.18
CA ALA A 85 -15.88 -2.06 -0.38
C ALA A 85 -16.13 -2.80 0.94
N LEU A 86 -15.12 -2.85 1.83
CA LEU A 86 -15.26 -3.38 3.19
C LEU A 86 -16.33 -2.64 3.98
N ARG A 87 -16.29 -1.30 3.95
CA ARG A 87 -17.26 -0.49 4.69
C ARG A 87 -18.70 -0.75 4.24
N VAL A 88 -18.90 -0.98 2.94
CA VAL A 88 -20.22 -1.29 2.37
C VAL A 88 -20.66 -2.72 2.70
N GLN A 89 -19.77 -3.71 2.61
CA GLN A 89 -20.12 -5.13 2.71
C GLN A 89 -20.16 -5.66 4.16
N SER A 90 -19.17 -5.30 4.97
CA SER A 90 -18.97 -5.84 6.32
C SER A 90 -19.14 -4.81 7.44
N ARG A 91 -19.42 -3.54 7.09
CA ARG A 91 -19.45 -2.40 8.02
C ARG A 91 -18.16 -2.27 8.85
N SER A 92 -17.06 -2.79 8.32
CA SER A 92 -15.72 -2.65 8.88
C SER A 92 -14.85 -1.85 7.92
N ASP A 93 -13.95 -1.06 8.46
CA ASP A 93 -12.98 -0.28 7.70
C ASP A 93 -11.59 -0.34 8.36
N THR A 94 -11.28 -1.43 9.06
CA THR A 94 -10.01 -1.58 9.78
C THR A 94 -8.95 -2.29 8.95
N ILE A 95 -7.67 -2.05 9.27
CA ILE A 95 -6.54 -2.70 8.62
C ILE A 95 -6.55 -4.22 8.84
N ALA A 96 -7.05 -4.69 9.99
CA ALA A 96 -7.22 -6.12 10.25
C ALA A 96 -8.25 -6.75 9.30
N ALA A 97 -9.38 -6.08 9.04
CA ALA A 97 -10.39 -6.55 8.10
C ALA A 97 -9.90 -6.52 6.65
N LEU A 98 -9.14 -5.48 6.27
CA LEU A 98 -8.49 -5.40 4.96
C LEU A 98 -7.49 -6.56 4.76
N TRP A 99 -6.62 -6.78 5.74
CA TRP A 99 -5.66 -7.87 5.70
C TRP A 99 -6.34 -9.25 5.64
N ASP A 100 -7.46 -9.42 6.33
CA ASP A 100 -8.24 -10.65 6.28
C ASP A 100 -8.88 -10.90 4.91
N ALA A 101 -9.42 -9.85 4.28
CA ALA A 101 -9.95 -9.94 2.93
C ALA A 101 -8.85 -10.29 1.91
N TRP A 102 -7.70 -9.61 1.99
CA TRP A 102 -6.59 -9.83 1.06
C TRP A 102 -6.00 -11.23 1.15
N ARG A 103 -5.87 -11.80 2.36
CA ARG A 103 -5.30 -13.16 2.51
C ARG A 103 -6.25 -14.27 2.03
N HIS A 104 -7.56 -14.04 2.06
CA HIS A 104 -8.57 -15.10 1.81
C HIS A 104 -9.23 -15.04 0.43
N GLY A 105 -9.07 -13.98 -0.35
CA GLY A 105 -9.80 -13.89 -1.63
C GLY A 105 -9.37 -12.82 -2.61
N ASP A 106 -8.31 -12.07 -2.36
CA ASP A 106 -7.90 -10.99 -3.27
C ASP A 106 -6.78 -11.44 -4.21
N GLU A 107 -7.14 -11.84 -5.44
CA GLU A 107 -6.19 -12.16 -6.51
C GLU A 107 -5.34 -10.95 -6.93
N VAL A 108 -5.81 -9.72 -6.65
CA VAL A 108 -5.10 -8.50 -6.99
C VAL A 108 -3.94 -8.30 -6.03
N PHE A 109 -4.10 -8.46 -4.72
CA PHE A 109 -3.03 -8.22 -3.74
C PHE A 109 -2.27 -9.46 -3.28
N ARG A 110 -2.80 -10.66 -3.51
CA ARG A 110 -2.07 -11.89 -3.21
C ARG A 110 -0.85 -12.01 -4.14
N THR A 111 0.33 -11.88 -3.57
CA THR A 111 1.58 -12.15 -4.27
C THR A 111 1.78 -13.67 -4.28
N ASP A 112 1.58 -14.31 -5.43
CA ASP A 112 2.05 -15.67 -5.62
C ASP A 112 3.59 -15.64 -5.49
N THR A 113 4.11 -16.22 -4.41
CA THR A 113 5.52 -16.57 -4.28
C THR A 113 5.89 -17.49 -5.45
N ARG A 114 6.62 -16.95 -6.42
CA ARG A 114 7.43 -17.72 -7.36
C ARG A 114 8.86 -17.23 -7.28
#